data_AF-A0A1E1WD02-F1
#
_entry.id   AF-A0A1E1WD02-F1
#
_cell.length_a   1.000
_cell.length_b   1.000
_cell.length_c   1.000
_cell.angle_alpha   90.00
_cell.angle_beta   90.00
_cell.angle_gamma   90.00
#
_symmetry.space_group_name_H-M   'P 1'
#
loop_
_entity.id
_entity.type
_entity.pdbx_description
1 polymer ?
#
loop_
_entity_poly.entity_id
_entity_poly.type
_entity_poly.pdbx_seq_one_letter_code
_entity_poly.pdbx_strand_id
1 'polypeptide(L)'
;GRQAQQGTWGGCADIGTALMKVVEVYREIQDQQMNILKAFYVDLLVPLETNLEKDTKVVQSEQKRFLQQHKLRSESYSKAAATIKKQRKKKTNVTKTGSAMDKEMKNMQILEEEKTKLDAFCEQSLKNAMTQERRRYGFVLERQCSLAKHWLAYHSAGATAYNTGLEEWLEVSRTREYLPPNVEAMFVSRMRQ
;
A
#
# COMPACT_ATOMS: atom_id res chain seq x y z
N GLY A 1 16.47 -49.68 28.90
CA GLY A 1 15.58 -50.61 28.18
C GLY A 1 14.37 -51.02 28.99
N ARG A 2 13.35 -50.14 29.10
CA ARG A 2 11.97 -50.51 29.50
C ARG A 2 10.98 -49.37 29.21
N GLN A 3 11.44 -48.11 29.21
CA GLN A 3 10.61 -46.95 28.83
C GLN A 3 10.44 -46.76 27.31
N ALA A 4 11.42 -47.17 26.49
CA ALA A 4 11.30 -47.08 25.02
C ALA A 4 10.31 -48.09 24.40
N GLN A 5 9.93 -49.13 25.14
CA GLN A 5 8.92 -50.09 24.67
C GLN A 5 7.49 -49.61 24.94
N GLN A 6 7.22 -48.75 25.93
CA GLN A 6 5.83 -48.36 26.24
C GLN A 6 5.20 -47.42 25.20
N GLY A 7 6.00 -46.75 24.36
CA GLY A 7 5.50 -45.89 23.28
C GLY A 7 5.00 -46.63 22.03
N THR A 8 5.33 -47.92 21.88
CA THR A 8 5.05 -48.70 20.64
C THR A 8 3.91 -49.71 20.78
N TRP A 9 3.32 -49.88 21.97
CA TRP A 9 2.28 -50.88 22.25
C TRP A 9 0.98 -50.28 22.84
N GLY A 10 0.77 -48.98 22.69
CA GLY A 10 -0.46 -48.33 23.15
C GLY A 10 -1.54 -48.36 22.06
N GLY A 11 -2.78 -48.73 22.42
CA GLY A 11 -3.94 -48.70 21.50
C GLY A 11 -4.32 -47.30 20.99
N CYS A 12 -3.58 -46.26 21.36
CA CYS A 12 -3.78 -44.87 20.97
C CYS A 12 -2.50 -44.17 20.50
N ALA A 13 -1.42 -44.91 20.23
CA ALA A 13 -0.12 -44.33 19.88
C ALA A 13 -0.14 -43.56 18.55
N ASP A 14 -0.87 -44.07 17.58
CA ASP A 14 -1.16 -43.45 16.27
C ASP A 14 -1.99 -42.16 16.43
N ILE A 15 -3.04 -42.19 17.25
CA ILE A 15 -3.87 -41.02 17.58
C ILE A 15 -3.01 -39.94 18.24
N GLY A 16 -2.20 -40.31 19.24
CA GLY A 16 -1.30 -39.37 19.92
C GLY A 16 -0.30 -38.74 18.94
N THR A 17 0.26 -39.54 18.03
CA THR A 17 1.18 -39.05 16.99
C THR A 17 0.47 -38.09 16.03
N ALA A 18 -0.74 -38.40 15.58
CA ALA A 18 -1.53 -37.55 14.71
C ALA A 18 -1.85 -36.20 15.38
N LEU A 19 -2.27 -36.20 16.65
CA LEU A 19 -2.53 -34.98 17.41
C LEU A 19 -1.29 -34.10 17.56
N MET A 20 -0.11 -34.70 17.79
CA MET A 20 1.14 -33.95 17.85
C MET A 20 1.48 -33.28 16.50
N LYS A 21 1.33 -34.01 15.38
CA LYS A 21 1.52 -33.45 14.03
C LYS A 21 0.54 -32.30 13.73
N VAL A 22 -0.71 -32.40 14.19
CA VAL A 22 -1.69 -31.30 14.06
C VAL A 22 -1.21 -30.04 14.80
N VAL A 23 -0.73 -30.19 16.03
CA VAL A 23 -0.18 -29.08 16.82
C VAL A 23 1.06 -28.47 16.18
N GLU A 24 1.93 -29.29 15.57
CA GLU A 24 3.10 -28.81 14.83
C GLU A 24 2.70 -27.91 13.65
N VAL A 25 1.68 -28.30 12.88
CA VAL A 25 1.12 -27.47 11.80
C VAL A 25 0.56 -26.15 12.33
N TYR A 26 -0.16 -26.17 13.45
CA TYR A 26 -0.66 -24.93 14.07
C TYR A 26 0.48 -23.99 14.46
N ARG A 27 1.55 -24.53 15.04
CA ARG A 27 2.72 -23.75 15.43
C ARG A 27 3.42 -23.14 14.22
N GLU A 28 3.62 -23.91 13.15
CA GLU A 28 4.23 -23.41 11.92
C GLU A 28 3.43 -22.24 11.30
N ILE A 29 2.10 -22.40 11.23
CA ILE A 29 1.21 -21.35 10.71
C ILE A 29 1.27 -20.11 11.60
N GLN A 30 1.26 -20.28 12.92
CA GLN A 30 1.34 -19.18 13.87
C GLN A 30 2.69 -18.44 13.76
N ASP A 31 3.80 -19.14 13.58
CA ASP A 31 5.11 -18.55 13.36
C ASP A 31 5.13 -17.68 12.08
N GLN A 32 4.48 -18.14 11.00
CA GLN A 32 4.32 -17.33 9.78
C GLN A 32 3.43 -16.11 9.99
N GLN A 33 2.36 -16.23 10.78
CA GLN A 33 1.49 -15.11 11.13
C GLN A 33 2.26 -14.01 11.88
N MET A 34 3.18 -14.40 12.77
CA MET A 34 4.04 -13.43 13.47
C MET A 34 4.96 -12.65 12.53
N ASN A 35 5.39 -13.26 11.42
CA ASN A 35 6.17 -12.55 10.39
C ASN A 35 5.34 -11.48 9.68
N ILE A 36 4.05 -11.73 9.44
CA ILE A 36 3.13 -10.72 8.90
C ILE A 36 2.99 -9.56 9.87
N LEU A 37 2.83 -9.82 11.17
CA LEU A 37 2.70 -8.74 12.17
C LEU A 37 3.96 -7.85 12.22
N LYS A 38 5.15 -8.47 12.15
CA LYS A 38 6.41 -7.73 12.06
C LYS A 38 6.48 -6.89 10.79
N ALA A 39 6.14 -7.45 9.63
CA ALA A 39 6.14 -6.74 8.36
C ALA A 39 5.09 -5.62 8.33
N PHE A 40 3.91 -5.84 8.89
CA PHE A 40 2.88 -4.80 9.04
C PHE A 40 3.43 -3.59 9.83
N TYR A 41 4.13 -3.84 10.93
CA TYR A 41 4.70 -2.76 11.72
C TYR A 41 5.83 -2.03 11.00
N VAL A 42 6.83 -2.79 10.52
CA VAL A 42 8.08 -2.23 9.97
C VAL A 42 7.91 -1.66 8.56
N ASP A 43 7.13 -2.34 7.71
CA ASP A 43 7.03 -1.99 6.29
C ASP A 43 5.82 -1.11 5.98
N LEU A 44 4.76 -1.14 6.80
CA LEU A 44 3.54 -0.36 6.55
C LEU A 44 3.34 0.75 7.59
N LEU A 45 3.21 0.42 8.88
CA LEU A 45 2.82 1.39 9.90
C LEU A 45 3.88 2.50 10.08
N VAL A 46 5.11 2.13 10.42
CA VAL A 46 6.18 3.10 10.71
C VAL A 46 6.49 3.99 9.49
N PRO A 47 6.60 3.46 8.24
CA PRO A 47 6.85 4.31 7.08
C PRO A 47 5.69 5.26 6.77
N LEU A 48 4.43 4.84 6.98
CA LEU A 48 3.27 5.71 6.79
C LEU A 48 3.23 6.84 7.82
N GLU A 49 3.44 6.55 9.10
CA GLU A 49 3.49 7.57 10.15
C GLU A 49 4.61 8.59 9.89
N THR A 50 5.80 8.10 9.52
CA THR A 50 6.96 8.94 9.20
C THR A 50 6.69 9.84 8.00
N ASN A 51 6.07 9.31 6.94
CA ASN A 51 5.78 10.10 5.74
C ASN A 51 4.64 11.08 5.97
N LEU A 52 3.60 10.70 6.72
CA LEU A 52 2.47 11.59 7.04
C LEU A 52 2.95 12.89 7.68
N GLU A 53 3.83 12.80 8.69
CA GLU A 53 4.34 13.99 9.38
C GLU A 53 5.15 14.92 8.44
N LYS A 54 5.98 14.33 7.57
CA LYS A 54 6.79 15.08 6.60
C LYS A 54 5.91 15.69 5.51
N ASP A 55 4.97 14.93 4.97
CA ASP A 55 4.12 15.32 3.86
C ASP A 55 3.20 16.48 4.23
N THR A 56 2.63 16.49 5.44
CA THR A 56 1.81 17.62 5.90
C THR A 56 2.59 18.94 5.84
N LYS A 57 3.85 18.95 6.31
CA LYS A 57 4.71 20.14 6.29
C LYS A 57 5.05 20.55 4.86
N VAL A 58 5.37 19.58 4.00
CA VAL A 58 5.66 19.83 2.58
C VAL A 58 4.45 20.42 1.87
N VAL A 59 3.27 19.82 1.99
CA VAL A 59 2.03 20.32 1.36
C VAL A 59 1.73 21.76 1.77
N GLN A 60 1.82 22.08 3.06
CA GLN A 60 1.57 23.43 3.55
C GLN A 60 2.57 24.45 2.98
N SER A 61 3.86 24.10 2.93
CA SER A 61 4.89 24.99 2.40
C SER A 61 4.74 25.21 0.88
N GLU A 62 4.43 24.16 0.13
CA GLU A 62 4.14 24.20 -1.31
C GLU A 62 2.90 25.05 -1.61
N GLN A 63 1.81 24.87 -0.85
CA GLN A 63 0.59 25.65 -0.98
C GLN A 63 0.85 27.13 -0.73
N LYS A 64 1.57 27.47 0.35
CA LYS A 64 1.95 28.85 0.65
C LYS A 64 2.77 29.47 -0.48
N ARG A 65 3.74 28.73 -1.02
CA ARG A 65 4.58 29.17 -2.14
C ARG A 65 3.74 29.41 -3.40
N PHE A 66 2.83 28.49 -3.72
CA PHE A 66 1.89 28.65 -4.84
C PHE A 66 1.05 29.92 -4.70
N LEU A 67 0.41 30.13 -3.54
CA LEU A 67 -0.46 31.29 -3.31
C LEU A 67 0.29 32.62 -3.47
N GLN A 68 1.50 32.72 -2.93
CA GLN A 68 2.35 33.91 -3.07
C GLN A 68 2.69 34.18 -4.54
N GLN A 69 3.15 33.13 -5.24
CA GLN A 69 3.59 33.21 -6.63
C GLN A 69 2.43 33.46 -7.61
N HIS A 70 1.27 32.85 -7.35
CA HIS A 70 0.04 33.08 -8.11
C HIS A 70 -0.41 34.53 -7.97
N LYS A 71 -0.45 35.05 -6.72
CA LYS A 71 -0.83 36.43 -6.44
C LYS A 71 0.03 37.43 -7.22
N LEU A 72 1.35 37.28 -7.17
CA LEU A 72 2.28 38.17 -7.87
C LEU A 72 2.03 38.19 -9.40
N ARG A 73 1.86 37.01 -10.02
CA ARG A 73 1.58 36.93 -11.47
C ARG A 73 0.20 37.47 -11.84
N SER A 74 -0.81 37.17 -11.03
CA SER A 74 -2.18 37.68 -11.20
C SER A 74 -2.25 39.21 -11.09
N GLU A 75 -1.48 39.81 -10.17
CA GLU A 75 -1.34 41.26 -10.06
C GLU A 75 -0.67 41.87 -11.29
N SER A 76 0.37 41.26 -11.85
CA SER A 76 1.03 41.73 -13.08
C SER A 76 0.09 41.69 -14.28
N TYR A 77 -0.63 40.58 -14.47
CA TYR A 77 -1.67 40.47 -15.50
C TYR A 77 -2.77 41.53 -15.30
N SER A 78 -3.26 41.71 -14.07
CA SER A 78 -4.30 42.71 -13.75
C SER A 78 -3.86 44.14 -14.09
N LYS A 79 -2.59 44.48 -13.84
CA LYS A 79 -2.00 45.77 -14.21
C LYS A 79 -1.93 45.97 -15.73
N ALA A 80 -1.52 44.93 -16.48
CA ALA A 80 -1.51 44.97 -17.95
C ALA A 80 -2.93 45.14 -18.52
N ALA A 81 -3.91 44.40 -17.99
CA ALA A 81 -5.31 44.48 -18.40
C ALA A 81 -5.93 45.86 -18.11
N ALA A 82 -5.63 46.43 -16.94
CA ALA A 82 -6.07 47.78 -16.57
C ALA A 82 -5.51 48.86 -17.52
N THR A 83 -4.25 48.71 -17.95
CA THR A 83 -3.61 49.60 -18.93
C THR A 83 -4.36 49.59 -20.27
N ILE A 84 -4.69 48.41 -20.81
CA ILE A 84 -5.47 48.26 -22.04
C ILE A 84 -6.87 48.88 -21.88
N LYS A 85 -7.55 48.60 -20.77
CA LYS A 85 -8.89 49.17 -20.48
C LYS A 85 -8.86 50.70 -20.45
N LYS A 86 -7.85 51.30 -19.81
CA LYS A 86 -7.67 52.76 -19.74
C LYS A 86 -7.39 53.37 -21.11
N GLN A 87 -6.62 52.68 -21.96
CA GLN A 87 -6.33 53.13 -23.33
C GLN A 87 -7.56 53.10 -24.23
N ARG A 88 -8.35 52.02 -24.17
CA ARG A 88 -9.62 51.92 -24.93
C ARG A 88 -10.59 53.06 -24.59
N LYS A 89 -10.67 53.47 -23.32
CA LYS A 89 -11.50 54.61 -22.90
C LYS A 89 -11.02 55.96 -23.41
N LYS A 90 -9.70 56.16 -23.60
CA LYS A 90 -9.14 57.42 -24.14
C LYS A 90 -9.33 57.55 -25.66
N LYS A 91 -9.46 56.43 -26.37
CA LYS A 91 -9.65 56.38 -27.83
C LYS A 91 -10.96 57.00 -28.31
N THR A 92 -11.97 57.11 -27.46
CA THR A 92 -13.28 57.69 -27.83
C THR A 92 -13.20 59.20 -28.16
N ASN A 93 -12.08 59.87 -27.86
CA ASN A 93 -11.96 61.34 -27.92
C ASN A 93 -10.89 61.90 -28.90
N VAL A 94 -10.16 61.10 -29.70
CA VAL A 94 -9.02 61.61 -30.51
C VAL A 94 -8.90 60.93 -31.89
N THR A 95 -8.70 61.73 -32.95
CA THR A 95 -8.38 61.32 -34.33
C THR A 95 -7.01 60.62 -34.41
N LYS A 96 -6.92 59.49 -35.15
CA LYS A 96 -5.79 58.54 -35.11
C LYS A 96 -4.47 59.11 -35.68
N THR A 97 -3.43 59.16 -34.85
CA THR A 97 -2.03 59.34 -35.27
C THR A 97 -1.27 58.00 -35.19
N GLY A 98 -0.37 57.70 -36.13
CA GLY A 98 0.33 56.40 -36.23
C GLY A 98 1.04 55.92 -34.95
N SER A 99 1.63 56.85 -34.18
CA SER A 99 2.32 56.54 -32.92
C SER A 99 1.42 55.98 -31.80
N ALA A 100 0.10 56.21 -31.88
CA ALA A 100 -0.85 55.67 -30.92
C ALA A 100 -1.14 54.17 -31.16
N MET A 101 -1.00 53.72 -32.40
CA MET A 101 -1.22 52.33 -32.81
C MET A 101 -0.07 51.43 -32.32
N ASP A 102 1.18 51.88 -32.46
CA ASP A 102 2.36 51.15 -31.96
C ASP A 102 2.32 50.96 -30.45
N LYS A 103 1.91 52.01 -29.73
CA LYS A 103 1.75 51.95 -28.28
C LYS A 103 0.70 50.92 -27.87
N GLU A 104 -0.44 50.88 -28.57
CA GLU A 104 -1.50 49.91 -28.30
C GLU A 104 -1.03 48.47 -28.56
N MET A 105 -0.35 48.25 -29.69
CA MET A 105 0.21 46.95 -30.05
C MET A 105 1.17 46.44 -28.98
N LYS A 106 2.08 47.30 -28.49
CA LYS A 106 3.01 46.96 -27.40
C LYS A 106 2.29 46.57 -26.10
N ASN A 107 1.23 47.29 -25.71
CA ASN A 107 0.50 46.93 -24.49
C ASN A 107 -0.31 45.65 -24.66
N MET A 108 -0.76 45.34 -25.88
CA MET A 108 -1.46 44.10 -26.18
C MET A 108 -0.50 42.91 -26.09
N GLN A 109 0.72 43.05 -26.60
CA GLN A 109 1.79 42.05 -26.43
C GLN A 109 2.10 41.82 -24.95
N ILE A 110 2.28 42.88 -24.14
CA ILE A 110 2.52 42.74 -22.70
C ILE A 110 1.35 42.01 -22.01
N LEU A 111 0.10 42.34 -22.36
CA LEU A 111 -1.07 41.66 -21.79
C LEU A 111 -1.05 40.15 -22.11
N GLU A 112 -0.76 39.80 -23.37
CA GLU A 112 -0.73 38.40 -23.79
C GLU A 112 0.43 37.66 -23.12
N GLU A 113 1.62 38.26 -23.04
CA GLU A 113 2.77 37.69 -22.33
C GLU A 113 2.47 37.42 -20.85
N GLU A 114 1.86 38.38 -20.14
CA GLU A 114 1.52 38.21 -18.72
C GLU A 114 0.42 37.16 -18.53
N LYS A 115 -0.53 37.06 -19.48
CA LYS A 115 -1.54 36.00 -19.49
C LYS A 115 -0.90 34.63 -19.68
N THR A 116 -0.06 34.47 -20.71
CA THR A 116 0.65 33.20 -20.98
C THR A 116 1.50 32.77 -19.79
N LYS A 117 2.22 33.71 -19.13
CA LYS A 117 3.00 33.41 -17.92
C LYS A 117 2.13 32.94 -16.76
N LEU A 118 0.96 33.54 -16.56
CA LEU A 118 0.02 33.14 -15.51
C LEU A 118 -0.57 31.76 -15.80
N ASP A 119 -1.04 31.52 -17.03
CA ASP A 119 -1.64 30.25 -17.44
C ASP A 119 -0.63 29.10 -17.36
N ALA A 120 0.59 29.30 -17.89
CA ALA A 120 1.67 28.30 -17.80
C ALA A 120 2.07 28.00 -16.35
N PHE A 121 2.09 29.01 -15.48
CA PHE A 121 2.35 28.81 -14.06
C PHE A 121 1.26 27.98 -13.39
N CYS A 122 -0.01 28.25 -13.68
CA CYS A 122 -1.15 27.49 -13.14
C CYS A 122 -1.12 26.04 -13.62
N GLU A 123 -0.90 25.81 -14.92
CA GLU A 123 -0.81 24.47 -15.50
C GLU A 123 0.33 23.66 -14.88
N GLN A 124 1.54 24.23 -14.80
CA GLN A 124 2.68 23.55 -14.21
C GLN A 124 2.46 23.27 -12.71
N SER A 125 1.86 24.21 -11.99
CA SER A 125 1.55 24.04 -10.56
C SER A 125 0.55 22.90 -10.34
N LEU A 126 -0.48 22.80 -11.19
CA LEU A 126 -1.45 21.71 -11.14
C LEU A 126 -0.79 20.36 -11.45
N LYS A 127 0.03 20.28 -12.52
CA LYS A 127 0.80 19.06 -12.85
C LYS A 127 1.67 18.61 -11.68
N ASN A 128 2.34 19.56 -11.02
CA ASN A 128 3.15 19.27 -9.84
C ASN A 128 2.30 18.75 -8.67
N ALA A 129 1.15 19.39 -8.39
CA ALA A 129 0.24 18.96 -7.33
C ALA A 129 -0.30 17.54 -7.55
N MET A 130 -0.80 17.25 -8.77
CA MET A 130 -1.29 15.92 -9.14
C MET A 130 -0.18 14.85 -9.08
N THR A 131 1.05 15.21 -9.46
CA THR A 131 2.19 14.30 -9.36
C THR A 131 2.51 13.97 -7.91
N GLN A 132 2.45 14.95 -7.01
CA GLN A 132 2.67 14.73 -5.57
C GLN A 132 1.56 13.86 -4.97
N GLU A 133 0.31 14.12 -5.33
CA GLU A 133 -0.83 13.26 -4.94
C GLU A 133 -0.61 11.81 -5.40
N ARG A 134 -0.29 11.61 -6.68
CA ARG A 134 -0.01 10.28 -7.24
C ARG A 134 1.14 9.58 -6.51
N ARG A 135 2.21 10.29 -6.15
CA ARG A 135 3.35 9.71 -5.41
C ARG A 135 2.94 9.23 -4.02
N ARG A 136 2.13 10.00 -3.28
CA ARG A 136 1.68 9.63 -1.93
C ARG A 136 0.80 8.40 -1.93
N TYR A 137 -0.23 8.39 -2.77
CA TYR A 137 -1.10 7.20 -2.88
C TYR A 137 -0.36 6.00 -3.50
N GLY A 138 0.56 6.25 -4.45
CA GLY A 138 1.43 5.23 -5.00
C GLY A 138 2.30 4.56 -3.93
N PHE A 139 2.86 5.34 -3.00
CA PHE A 139 3.61 4.81 -1.86
C PHE A 139 2.73 3.93 -0.96
N VAL A 140 1.50 4.36 -0.62
CA VAL A 140 0.55 3.55 0.16
C VAL A 140 0.30 2.21 -0.53
N LEU A 141 0.03 2.23 -1.83
CA LEU A 141 -0.18 1.02 -2.62
C LEU A 141 1.07 0.11 -2.61
N GLU A 142 2.26 0.68 -2.78
CA GLU A 142 3.52 -0.07 -2.74
C GLU A 142 3.70 -0.82 -1.41
N ARG A 143 3.43 -0.14 -0.28
CA ARG A 143 3.51 -0.76 1.05
C ARG A 143 2.46 -1.86 1.23
N GLN A 144 1.24 -1.65 0.76
CA GLN A 144 0.20 -2.68 0.77
C GLN A 144 0.58 -3.90 -0.08
N CYS A 145 1.17 -3.70 -1.26
CA CYS A 145 1.69 -4.79 -2.09
C CYS A 145 2.82 -5.55 -1.39
N SER A 146 3.68 -4.88 -0.62
CA SER A 146 4.69 -5.55 0.20
C SER A 146 4.03 -6.48 1.22
N LEU A 147 3.05 -5.98 1.98
CA LEU A 147 2.33 -6.76 2.98
C LEU A 147 1.52 -7.91 2.36
N ALA A 148 0.91 -7.70 1.20
CA ALA A 148 0.15 -8.72 0.48
C ALA A 148 1.03 -9.94 0.11
N LYS A 149 2.33 -9.75 -0.15
CA LYS A 149 3.26 -10.86 -0.38
C LYS A 149 3.44 -11.73 0.86
N HIS A 150 3.46 -11.14 2.05
CA HIS A 150 3.53 -11.90 3.31
C HIS A 150 2.24 -12.71 3.54
N TRP A 151 1.08 -12.12 3.25
CA TRP A 151 -0.20 -12.84 3.31
C TRP A 151 -0.26 -14.00 2.32
N LEU A 152 0.20 -13.78 1.08
CA LEU A 152 0.29 -14.84 0.08
C LEU A 152 1.16 -15.99 0.59
N ALA A 153 2.36 -15.69 1.09
CA ALA A 153 3.26 -16.69 1.64
C ALA A 153 2.64 -17.46 2.82
N TYR A 154 1.97 -16.76 3.74
CA TYR A 154 1.26 -17.36 4.87
C TYR A 154 0.15 -18.33 4.41
N HIS A 155 -0.71 -17.90 3.49
CA HIS A 155 -1.80 -18.74 3.00
C HIS A 155 -1.28 -19.95 2.22
N SER A 156 -0.26 -19.77 1.39
CA SER A 156 0.38 -20.89 0.67
C SER A 156 1.02 -21.88 1.63
N ALA A 157 1.79 -21.41 2.62
CA ALA A 157 2.42 -22.27 3.62
C ALA A 157 1.39 -23.04 4.44
N GLY A 158 0.32 -22.38 4.90
CA GLY A 158 -0.75 -23.03 5.65
C GLY A 158 -1.47 -24.11 4.83
N ALA A 159 -1.77 -23.83 3.56
CA ALA A 159 -2.36 -24.82 2.67
C ALA A 159 -1.45 -26.05 2.48
N THR A 160 -0.15 -25.84 2.25
CA THR A 160 0.83 -26.92 2.14
C THR A 160 0.93 -27.74 3.43
N ALA A 161 1.05 -27.08 4.59
CA ALA A 161 1.21 -27.74 5.88
C ALA A 161 0.02 -28.65 6.23
N TYR A 162 -1.21 -28.20 5.98
CA TYR A 162 -2.39 -29.05 6.15
C TYR A 162 -2.43 -30.20 5.15
N ASN A 163 -2.14 -29.95 3.87
CA ASN A 163 -2.17 -31.00 2.84
C ASN A 163 -1.14 -32.12 3.06
N THR A 164 -0.06 -31.86 3.81
CA THR A 164 0.94 -32.90 4.13
C THR A 164 0.41 -33.98 5.07
N GLY A 165 -0.47 -33.64 6.02
CA GLY A 165 -0.90 -34.57 7.07
C GLY A 165 -2.39 -34.91 7.11
N LEU A 166 -3.24 -34.10 6.46
CA LEU A 166 -4.71 -34.19 6.64
C LEU A 166 -5.28 -35.56 6.26
N GLU A 167 -4.82 -36.16 5.17
CA GLU A 167 -5.30 -37.48 4.75
C GLU A 167 -4.94 -38.57 5.76
N GLU A 168 -3.69 -38.60 6.25
CA GLU A 168 -3.20 -39.52 7.28
C GLU A 168 -4.02 -39.37 8.58
N TRP A 169 -4.28 -38.14 9.02
CA TRP A 169 -5.06 -37.89 10.24
C TRP A 169 -6.52 -38.35 10.09
N LEU A 170 -7.11 -38.19 8.89
CA LEU A 170 -8.45 -38.69 8.60
C LEU A 170 -8.49 -40.22 8.63
N GLU A 171 -7.46 -40.89 8.12
CA GLU A 171 -7.35 -42.35 8.21
C GLU A 171 -7.30 -42.83 9.67
N VAL A 172 -6.43 -42.25 10.48
CA VAL A 172 -6.34 -42.55 11.93
C VAL A 172 -7.67 -42.24 12.63
N SER A 173 -8.35 -41.16 12.27
CA SER A 173 -9.65 -40.83 12.84
C SER A 173 -10.76 -41.82 12.47
N ARG A 174 -10.69 -42.47 11.29
CA ARG A 174 -11.67 -43.46 10.85
C ARG A 174 -11.52 -44.77 11.61
N THR A 175 -10.33 -45.10 12.10
CA THR A 175 -10.07 -46.34 12.83
C THR A 175 -10.36 -46.25 14.33
N ARG A 176 -10.98 -45.15 14.82
CA ARG A 176 -11.20 -44.88 16.26
C ARG A 176 -11.93 -45.98 17.05
N GLU A 177 -12.70 -46.85 16.38
CA GLU A 177 -13.47 -47.94 17.00
C GLU A 177 -12.74 -49.29 16.93
N TYR A 178 -11.54 -49.33 16.33
CA TYR A 178 -10.75 -50.53 16.13
C TYR A 178 -9.39 -50.41 16.81
N LEU A 179 -8.85 -51.54 17.28
CA LEU A 179 -7.49 -51.56 17.78
C LEU A 179 -6.49 -51.56 16.61
N PRO A 180 -5.33 -50.90 16.75
CA PRO A 180 -4.27 -51.01 15.75
C PRO A 180 -3.85 -52.49 15.53
N PRO A 181 -3.55 -52.92 14.29
CA PRO A 181 -3.24 -54.32 13.99
C PRO A 181 -2.11 -54.93 14.84
N ASN A 182 -1.09 -54.12 15.16
CA ASN A 182 0.01 -54.51 16.04
C ASN A 182 -0.45 -54.79 17.48
N VAL A 183 -1.48 -54.09 17.96
CA VAL A 183 -2.09 -54.29 19.28
C VAL A 183 -3.02 -55.50 19.27
N GLU A 184 -3.84 -55.69 18.23
CA GLU A 184 -4.68 -56.89 18.08
C GLU A 184 -3.83 -58.18 18.06
N ALA A 185 -2.70 -58.17 17.35
CA ALA A 185 -1.78 -59.30 17.28
C ALA A 185 -1.21 -59.72 18.65
N MET A 186 -1.14 -58.81 19.63
CA MET A 186 -0.71 -59.15 20.99
C MET A 186 -1.72 -60.05 21.72
N PHE A 187 -3.02 -59.88 21.46
CA PHE A 187 -4.05 -60.72 22.07
C PHE A 187 -4.09 -62.11 21.43
N VAL A 188 -3.90 -62.19 20.12
CA VAL A 188 -3.85 -63.47 19.38
C VAL A 188 -2.64 -64.31 19.78
N SER A 189 -1.48 -63.69 19.98
CA SER A 189 -0.24 -64.40 20.38
C SER A 189 -0.26 -64.90 21.83
N ARG A 190 -0.95 -64.19 22.75
CA ARG A 190 -1.12 -64.65 24.14
C ARG A 190 -2.10 -65.81 24.31
N MET A 191 -3.07 -65.98 23.41
CA MET A 191 -4.01 -67.12 23.46
C MET A 191 -3.40 -68.43 22.93
N ARG A 192 -2.20 -68.40 22.34
CA ARG A 192 -1.50 -69.58 21.81
C ARG A 192 -0.43 -70.14 22.76
N GLN A 193 -0.31 -69.57 23.96
CA GLN A 193 0.54 -70.05 25.06
C GLN A 193 -0.34 -70.60 26.18
#